data_AF-A0AAW2J8M8-F1
#
_entry.id   AF-A0AAW2J8M8-F1
#
_cell.length_a   1.000
_cell.length_b   1.000
_cell.length_c   1.000
_cell.angle_alpha   90.00
_cell.angle_beta   90.00
_cell.angle_gamma   90.00
#
_symmetry.space_group_name_H-M   'P 1'
#
loop_
_entity.id
_entity.type
_entity.pdbx_description
1 polymer ?
#
loop_
_entity_poly.entity_id
_entity_poly.type
_entity_poly.pdbx_seq_one_letter_code
_entity_poly.pdbx_strand_id
1 'polypeptide(L)'
;MLPTMVTWNLITPIPTIIPRKYLQHSSRINVVTPDLAIKIEPNSGWVTSLRACVPRAVLSRSGPKTQNFQHCFTKSKDGFLLYEGVKVEEIMELAEKSPFYLYSKPQITRNVKAYKEPLEGLRSNIGYAIKANNNLKILEHLQKLGCGAVLVSGNELKLALHAGFDPTRCVFNGNGILDDLILAAEAGVFVNIDSEFDLENIVAAAKIAGKKVNVLLRINPDVDPQVLRSIAW
;
A
#
# COMPACT_ATOMS: atom_id res chain seq x y z
N MET A 1 29.49 -20.80 9.84
CA MET A 1 28.24 -20.30 10.45
C MET A 1 27.14 -20.39 9.41
N LEU A 2 26.35 -21.46 9.45
CA LEU A 2 25.22 -21.69 8.55
C LEU A 2 23.97 -20.98 9.13
N PRO A 3 23.15 -20.30 8.31
CA PRO A 3 21.88 -19.78 8.79
C PRO A 3 20.87 -20.93 8.90
N THR A 4 20.21 -21.02 10.05
CA THR A 4 19.10 -21.92 10.35
C THR A 4 17.95 -21.73 9.34
N MET A 5 17.67 -22.77 8.55
CA MET A 5 16.44 -22.91 7.77
C MET A 5 15.41 -23.67 8.60
N VAL A 6 14.18 -23.14 8.66
CA VAL A 6 13.02 -23.81 9.23
C VAL A 6 11.97 -23.86 8.12
N THR A 7 11.57 -25.07 7.74
CA THR A 7 10.53 -25.37 6.75
C THR A 7 9.18 -25.55 7.46
N TRP A 8 8.09 -25.08 6.85
CA TRP A 8 6.73 -25.41 7.31
C TRP A 8 5.78 -25.53 6.11
N ASN A 9 5.09 -26.66 6.06
CA ASN A 9 3.96 -26.96 5.19
C ASN A 9 2.65 -26.52 5.86
N LEU A 10 1.84 -25.71 5.18
CA LEU A 10 0.38 -25.68 5.40
C LEU A 10 -0.34 -25.37 4.08
N ILE A 11 -1.15 -26.34 3.65
CA ILE A 11 -2.11 -26.28 2.54
C ILE A 11 -3.50 -26.07 3.15
N THR A 12 -4.27 -25.10 2.66
CA THR A 12 -5.70 -25.24 2.37
C THR A 12 -6.15 -24.19 1.34
N PRO A 13 -6.93 -24.56 0.30
CA PRO A 13 -7.54 -23.60 -0.62
C PRO A 13 -8.91 -23.13 -0.12
N ILE A 14 -9.20 -21.83 -0.25
CA ILE A 14 -10.54 -21.25 -0.03
C ILE A 14 -11.18 -21.04 -1.41
N PRO A 15 -12.44 -21.48 -1.65
CA PRO A 15 -13.12 -21.25 -2.93
C PRO A 15 -13.77 -19.86 -2.95
N THR A 16 -13.54 -19.09 -4.01
CA THR A 16 -14.27 -17.83 -4.26
C THR A 16 -15.22 -18.02 -5.43
N ILE A 17 -16.52 -18.10 -5.14
CA ILE A 17 -17.61 -18.00 -6.11
C ILE A 17 -18.19 -16.59 -5.96
N ILE A 18 -18.10 -15.75 -6.99
CA ILE A 18 -18.86 -14.49 -7.08
C ILE A 18 -19.65 -14.51 -8.39
N PRO A 19 -20.99 -14.44 -8.35
CA PRO A 19 -21.79 -14.34 -9.57
C PRO A 19 -21.73 -12.91 -10.15
N ARG A 20 -21.41 -12.84 -11.46
CA ARG A 20 -21.69 -11.69 -12.33
C ARG A 20 -23.19 -11.40 -12.31
N LYS A 21 -23.60 -10.18 -11.94
CA LYS A 21 -24.82 -9.52 -12.44
C LYS A 21 -24.76 -8.02 -12.13
N TYR A 22 -25.39 -7.23 -13.00
CA TYR A 22 -25.49 -5.77 -13.05
C TYR A 22 -24.43 -5.04 -13.90
N LEU A 23 -24.48 -5.35 -15.20
CA LEU A 23 -24.27 -4.37 -16.27
C LEU A 23 -25.65 -4.08 -16.87
N GLN A 24 -25.90 -2.81 -17.19
CA GLN A 24 -27.01 -2.21 -17.95
C GLN A 24 -27.98 -1.34 -17.14
N HIS A 25 -27.63 -0.06 -17.04
CA HIS A 25 -28.53 1.02 -17.49
C HIS A 25 -27.68 2.20 -17.95
N SER A 26 -27.59 2.40 -19.27
CA SER A 26 -27.03 3.62 -19.85
C SER A 26 -28.13 4.68 -19.87
N SER A 27 -28.03 5.66 -18.98
CA SER A 27 -28.76 6.92 -19.10
C SER A 27 -27.73 7.98 -19.43
N ARG A 28 -27.77 8.50 -20.67
CA ARG A 28 -26.98 9.65 -21.09
C ARG A 28 -27.42 10.84 -20.23
N ILE A 29 -26.59 11.22 -19.27
CA ILE A 29 -26.72 12.51 -18.58
C ILE A 29 -25.85 13.49 -19.36
N ASN A 30 -26.50 14.36 -20.13
CA ASN A 30 -25.86 15.57 -20.64
C ASN A 30 -25.57 16.47 -19.43
N VAL A 31 -24.32 16.50 -18.98
CA VAL A 31 -23.86 17.48 -18.00
C VAL A 31 -23.55 18.77 -18.75
N VAL A 32 -24.51 19.68 -18.72
CA VAL A 32 -24.26 21.10 -18.95
C VAL A 32 -23.47 21.57 -17.71
N THR A 33 -22.25 22.03 -17.92
CA THR A 33 -21.47 22.74 -16.88
C THR A 33 -22.18 24.02 -16.51
N PRO A 34 -22.47 24.21 -15.21
CA PRO A 34 -21.98 25.42 -14.57
C PRO A 34 -21.38 25.10 -13.20
N ASP A 35 -20.16 25.58 -12.98
CA ASP A 35 -19.59 25.95 -11.67
C ASP A 35 -20.12 25.19 -10.45
N LEU A 36 -19.73 23.92 -10.29
CA LEU A 36 -19.78 23.24 -9.00
C LEU A 36 -18.56 23.65 -8.18
N ALA A 37 -18.54 24.91 -7.77
CA ALA A 37 -17.81 25.30 -6.58
C ALA A 37 -18.46 24.58 -5.40
N ILE A 38 -17.77 23.60 -4.81
CA ILE A 38 -18.14 23.06 -3.50
C ILE A 38 -17.99 24.22 -2.51
N LYS A 39 -19.07 24.98 -2.29
CA LYS A 39 -19.18 25.91 -1.17
C LYS A 39 -19.31 25.06 0.09
N ILE A 40 -18.18 24.84 0.76
CA ILE A 40 -18.17 24.44 2.16
C ILE A 40 -18.64 25.67 2.93
N GLU A 41 -19.95 25.78 3.19
CA GLU A 41 -20.44 26.81 4.11
C GLU A 41 -19.92 26.50 5.52
N PRO A 42 -19.25 27.45 6.18
CA PRO A 42 -18.74 27.25 7.53
C PRO A 42 -19.90 27.38 8.53
N ASN A 43 -20.83 26.43 8.51
CA ASN A 43 -21.84 26.32 9.55
C ASN A 43 -21.31 25.42 10.67
N SER A 44 -21.20 26.04 11.85
CA SER A 44 -20.59 25.56 13.11
C SER A 44 -19.09 25.83 13.25
N GLY A 45 -18.73 26.56 14.31
CA GLY A 45 -17.39 27.10 14.60
C GLY A 45 -16.31 26.09 14.97
N TRP A 46 -16.17 25.02 14.18
CA TRP A 46 -15.21 23.93 14.39
C TRP A 46 -14.20 23.73 13.25
N VAL A 47 -14.22 24.56 12.19
CA VAL A 47 -13.26 24.44 11.08
C VAL A 47 -11.93 25.10 11.45
N THR A 48 -11.12 24.43 12.25
CA THR A 48 -9.71 24.78 12.43
C THR A 48 -8.94 24.43 11.16
N SER A 49 -8.58 25.46 10.38
CA SER A 49 -7.67 25.48 9.23
C SER A 49 -7.41 24.14 8.50
N LEU A 50 -8.06 23.94 7.36
CA LEU A 50 -7.59 22.97 6.36
C LEU A 50 -6.21 23.41 5.86
N ARG A 51 -5.14 22.71 6.29
CA ARG A 51 -3.80 22.92 5.74
C ARG A 51 -3.59 21.98 4.56
N ALA A 52 -3.83 22.49 3.35
CA ALA A 52 -3.29 21.86 2.15
C ALA A 52 -1.77 22.06 2.14
N CYS A 53 -1.01 20.97 2.33
CA CYS A 53 0.44 21.00 2.11
C CYS A 53 0.70 20.55 0.67
N VAL A 54 1.00 21.50 -0.20
CA VAL A 54 1.51 21.19 -1.54
C VAL A 54 3.03 21.26 -1.46
N PRO A 55 3.75 20.11 -1.40
CA PRO A 55 5.20 20.13 -1.48
C PRO A 55 5.60 20.73 -2.83
N ARG A 56 6.40 21.80 -2.80
CA ARG A 56 6.99 22.35 -4.02
C ARG A 56 8.11 21.41 -4.46
N ALA A 57 7.90 20.71 -5.57
CA ALA A 57 8.92 19.84 -6.15
C ALA A 57 10.17 20.67 -6.45
N VAL A 58 11.27 20.39 -5.75
CA VAL A 58 12.58 20.93 -6.11
C VAL A 58 13.12 20.03 -7.20
N LEU A 59 13.28 20.57 -8.41
CA LEU A 59 13.93 19.85 -9.50
C LEU A 59 15.34 19.45 -9.05
N SER A 60 15.63 18.15 -9.10
CA SER A 60 16.97 17.63 -8.84
C SER A 60 17.97 18.34 -9.77
N ARG A 61 19.03 18.89 -9.18
CA ARG A 61 20.13 19.54 -9.94
C ARG A 61 20.98 18.53 -10.73
N SER A 62 20.88 17.24 -10.41
CA SER A 62 21.51 16.16 -11.16
C SER A 62 20.50 15.45 -12.08
N GLY A 63 20.93 15.14 -13.31
CA GLY A 63 20.14 14.34 -14.24
C GLY A 63 19.84 12.93 -13.70
N PRO A 64 18.86 12.22 -14.29
CA PRO A 64 18.50 10.88 -13.87
C PRO A 64 19.71 9.95 -14.00
N LYS A 65 20.12 9.33 -12.89
CA LYS A 65 21.13 8.27 -12.90
C LYS A 65 20.44 6.94 -13.16
N THR A 66 20.29 6.57 -14.43
CA THR A 66 19.86 5.22 -14.80
C THR A 66 21.00 4.24 -14.51
N GLN A 67 20.84 3.46 -13.45
CA GLN A 67 21.72 2.31 -13.21
C GLN A 67 21.25 1.12 -14.05
N ASN A 68 22.17 0.31 -14.54
CA ASN A 68 21.81 -0.96 -15.17
C ASN A 68 21.08 -1.82 -14.14
N PHE A 69 19.90 -2.32 -14.54
CA PHE A 69 19.09 -3.18 -13.69
C PHE A 69 19.85 -4.49 -13.44
N GLN A 70 20.34 -4.66 -12.21
CA GLN A 70 20.90 -5.92 -11.75
C GLN A 70 19.82 -6.68 -10.99
N HIS A 71 19.34 -7.75 -11.61
CA HIS A 71 18.37 -8.64 -10.99
C HIS A 71 19.04 -9.48 -9.90
N CYS A 72 18.37 -9.70 -8.76
CA CYS A 72 18.89 -10.49 -7.64
C CYS A 72 19.08 -11.99 -7.95
N PHE A 73 18.46 -12.46 -9.03
CA PHE A 73 18.76 -13.74 -9.65
C PHE A 73 19.54 -13.53 -10.93
N THR A 74 20.65 -14.25 -11.09
CA THR A 74 21.55 -14.14 -12.23
C THR A 74 21.86 -15.50 -12.83
N LYS A 75 22.25 -15.55 -14.11
CA LYS A 75 22.70 -16.78 -14.77
C LYS A 75 24.23 -16.84 -14.73
N SER A 76 24.78 -17.93 -14.20
CA SER A 76 26.22 -18.21 -14.22
C SER A 76 26.71 -18.54 -15.64
N LYS A 77 28.04 -18.50 -15.84
CA LYS A 77 28.67 -18.87 -17.12
C LYS A 77 28.36 -20.32 -17.52
N ASP A 78 28.28 -21.20 -16.52
CA ASP A 78 28.00 -22.63 -16.71
C ASP A 78 26.51 -22.94 -16.86
N GLY A 79 25.64 -21.91 -16.86
CA GLY A 79 24.22 -22.03 -17.16
C GLY A 79 23.29 -22.12 -15.95
N PHE A 80 23.82 -22.24 -14.72
CA PHE A 80 23.03 -22.30 -13.48
C PHE A 80 22.38 -20.96 -13.11
N LEU A 81 21.18 -21.03 -12.51
CA LEU A 81 20.52 -19.89 -11.87
C LEU A 81 21.10 -19.67 -10.46
N LEU A 82 21.54 -18.45 -10.19
CA LEU A 82 22.11 -18.03 -8.92
C LEU A 82 21.15 -17.09 -8.19
N TYR A 83 21.02 -17.26 -6.88
CA TYR A 83 20.36 -16.40 -5.91
C TYR A 83 21.43 -15.80 -4.98
N GLU A 84 21.66 -14.47 -5.05
CA GLU A 84 22.71 -13.80 -4.25
C GLU A 84 24.08 -14.53 -4.29
N GLY A 85 24.43 -15.12 -5.44
CA GLY A 85 25.67 -15.88 -5.66
C GLY A 85 25.62 -17.38 -5.34
N VAL A 86 24.53 -17.88 -4.74
CA VAL A 86 24.33 -19.30 -4.41
C VAL A 86 23.51 -19.98 -5.51
N LYS A 87 23.85 -21.21 -5.91
CA LYS A 87 23.03 -21.94 -6.89
C LYS A 87 21.65 -22.24 -6.32
N VAL A 88 20.61 -21.95 -7.10
CA VAL A 88 19.23 -22.25 -6.69
C VAL A 88 19.03 -23.76 -6.51
N GLU A 89 19.74 -24.59 -7.27
CA GLU A 89 19.74 -26.06 -7.12
C GLU A 89 20.15 -26.52 -5.71
N GLU A 90 21.20 -25.92 -5.13
CA GLU A 90 21.63 -26.22 -3.75
C GLU A 90 20.54 -25.87 -2.73
N ILE A 91 19.77 -24.81 -2.98
CA ILE A 91 18.64 -24.42 -2.11
C ILE A 91 17.47 -25.40 -2.28
N MET A 92 17.22 -25.87 -3.50
CA MET A 92 16.17 -26.85 -3.78
C MET A 92 16.44 -28.20 -3.08
N GLU A 93 17.70 -28.61 -2.99
CA GLU A 93 18.09 -29.83 -2.26
C GLU A 93 17.79 -29.72 -0.76
N LEU A 94 17.95 -28.52 -0.18
CA LEU A 94 17.61 -28.24 1.22
C LEU A 94 16.09 -28.14 1.46
N ALA A 95 15.31 -27.78 0.44
CA ALA A 95 13.90 -27.43 0.55
C ALA A 95 12.96 -28.60 0.25
N GLU A 96 13.00 -29.68 1.03
CA GLU A 96 12.03 -30.81 1.11
C GLU A 96 11.39 -31.34 -0.21
N LYS A 97 11.98 -31.03 -1.38
CA LYS A 97 11.47 -31.31 -2.73
C LYS A 97 10.00 -30.90 -2.96
N SER A 98 9.55 -29.79 -2.38
CA SER A 98 8.22 -29.20 -2.63
C SER A 98 8.34 -27.84 -3.32
N PRO A 99 7.30 -27.34 -4.03
CA PRO A 99 7.32 -25.98 -4.56
C PRO A 99 7.47 -24.95 -3.44
N PHE A 100 8.39 -23.99 -3.61
CA PHE A 100 8.65 -22.93 -2.63
C PHE A 100 8.83 -21.56 -3.28
N TYR A 101 8.64 -20.52 -2.48
CA TYR A 101 9.01 -19.15 -2.86
C TYR A 101 10.39 -18.80 -2.30
N LEU A 102 11.28 -18.28 -3.16
CA LEU A 102 12.60 -17.81 -2.78
C LEU A 102 12.69 -16.30 -2.98
N TYR A 103 12.94 -15.57 -1.89
CA TYR A 103 13.01 -14.11 -1.89
C TYR A 103 14.39 -13.61 -1.48
N SER A 104 14.91 -12.61 -2.20
CA SER A 104 16.14 -11.92 -1.80
C SER A 104 15.85 -10.82 -0.80
N LYS A 105 16.22 -11.07 0.47
CA LYS A 105 16.18 -10.03 1.51
C LYS A 105 17.06 -8.82 1.15
N PRO A 106 18.30 -8.97 0.62
CA PRO A 106 19.07 -7.84 0.10
C PRO A 106 18.34 -7.04 -0.97
N GLN A 107 17.62 -7.71 -1.90
CA GLN A 107 16.85 -7.02 -2.92
C GLN A 107 15.69 -6.21 -2.32
N ILE A 108 14.97 -6.75 -1.33
CA ILE A 108 13.93 -6.00 -0.62
C ILE A 108 14.52 -4.72 0.00
N THR A 109 15.69 -4.82 0.64
CA THR A 109 16.42 -3.66 1.19
C THR A 109 16.81 -2.66 0.10
N ARG A 110 17.36 -3.12 -1.02
CA ARG A 110 17.73 -2.27 -2.17
C ARG A 110 16.51 -1.53 -2.72
N ASN A 111 15.37 -2.21 -2.83
CA ASN A 111 14.12 -1.60 -3.31
C ASN A 111 13.63 -0.49 -2.37
N VAL A 112 13.61 -0.72 -1.05
CA VAL A 112 13.24 0.33 -0.08
C VAL A 112 14.21 1.51 -0.14
N LYS A 113 15.51 1.24 -0.24
CA LYS A 113 16.54 2.28 -0.34
C LYS A 113 16.36 3.14 -1.60
N ALA A 114 16.03 2.52 -2.73
CA ALA A 114 15.76 3.24 -3.98
C ALA A 114 14.55 4.20 -3.89
N TYR A 115 13.57 3.94 -3.01
CA TYR A 115 12.51 4.90 -2.69
C TYR A 115 12.96 5.96 -1.68
N LYS A 116 13.78 5.58 -0.71
CA LYS A 116 14.24 6.50 0.35
C LYS A 116 15.17 7.59 -0.16
N GLU A 117 16.18 7.23 -0.96
CA GLU A 117 17.22 8.17 -1.38
C GLU A 117 16.64 9.40 -2.12
N PRO A 118 15.71 9.27 -3.09
CA PRO A 118 15.14 10.43 -3.76
C PRO A 118 14.18 11.26 -2.89
N LEU A 119 13.69 10.69 -1.78
CA LEU A 119 12.79 11.34 -0.84
C LEU A 119 13.53 11.98 0.35
N GLU A 120 14.86 11.90 0.40
CA GLU A 120 15.66 12.53 1.44
C GLU A 120 15.43 14.04 1.50
N GLY A 121 15.30 14.58 2.72
CA GLY A 121 14.97 15.99 2.96
C GLY A 121 13.48 16.34 2.82
N LEU A 122 12.65 15.44 2.27
CA LEU A 122 11.20 15.60 2.27
C LEU A 122 10.57 14.91 3.48
N ARG A 123 9.53 15.54 4.07
CA ARG A 123 8.68 14.87 5.06
C ARG A 123 7.83 13.82 4.33
N SER A 124 8.36 12.60 4.23
CA SER A 124 7.78 11.51 3.46
C SER A 124 7.47 10.29 4.33
N ASN A 125 6.51 9.48 3.88
CA ASN A 125 6.21 8.18 4.44
C ASN A 125 6.11 7.15 3.31
N ILE A 126 6.99 6.14 3.31
CA ILE A 126 6.94 5.05 2.33
C ILE A 126 6.01 3.96 2.89
N GLY A 127 4.78 3.92 2.40
CA GLY A 127 3.81 2.89 2.77
C GLY A 127 3.91 1.68 1.85
N TYR A 128 4.22 0.50 2.41
CA TYR A 128 4.18 -0.75 1.66
C TYR A 128 2.75 -1.31 1.58
N ALA A 129 2.25 -1.59 0.38
CA ALA A 129 0.94 -2.20 0.19
C ALA A 129 0.96 -3.69 0.57
N ILE A 130 0.41 -4.03 1.73
CA ILE A 130 0.47 -5.39 2.30
C ILE A 130 -0.19 -6.42 1.39
N LYS A 131 -1.25 -6.04 0.67
CA LYS A 131 -1.92 -6.89 -0.33
C LYS A 131 -0.98 -7.51 -1.38
N ALA A 132 0.21 -6.93 -1.61
CA ALA A 132 1.19 -7.47 -2.55
C ALA A 132 1.89 -8.73 -2.01
N ASN A 133 2.23 -8.75 -0.72
CA ASN A 133 2.79 -9.92 -0.04
C ASN A 133 2.67 -9.72 1.49
N ASN A 134 1.90 -10.59 2.13
CA ASN A 134 1.62 -10.54 3.56
C ASN A 134 2.50 -11.49 4.39
N ASN A 135 3.63 -11.95 3.86
CA ASN A 135 4.58 -12.75 4.63
C ASN A 135 5.12 -11.95 5.82
N LEU A 136 4.85 -12.43 7.04
CA LEU A 136 5.21 -11.74 8.28
C LEU A 136 6.69 -11.37 8.37
N LYS A 137 7.61 -12.22 7.90
CA LYS A 137 9.05 -11.95 7.96
C LYS A 137 9.50 -10.88 6.97
N ILE A 138 8.83 -10.77 5.82
CA ILE A 138 9.03 -9.65 4.90
C ILE A 138 8.50 -8.36 5.54
N LEU A 139 7.33 -8.40 6.16
CA LEU A 139 6.71 -7.27 6.85
C LEU A 139 7.58 -6.74 8.01
N GLU A 140 8.06 -7.63 8.89
CA GLU A 140 9.01 -7.28 9.97
C GLU A 140 10.30 -6.64 9.41
N HIS A 141 10.80 -7.11 8.26
CA HIS A 141 11.99 -6.53 7.64
C HIS A 141 11.73 -5.13 7.07
N LEU A 142 10.59 -4.93 6.39
CA LEU A 142 10.16 -3.63 5.89
C LEU A 142 9.94 -2.62 7.03
N GLN A 143 9.34 -3.08 8.14
CA GLN A 143 9.16 -2.30 9.36
C GLN A 143 10.51 -1.84 9.93
N LYS A 144 11.51 -2.74 10.03
CA LYS A 144 12.87 -2.40 10.49
C LYS A 144 13.59 -1.43 9.57
N LEU A 145 13.29 -1.50 8.27
CA LEU A 145 13.74 -0.51 7.29
C LEU A 145 12.96 0.80 7.41
N GLY A 146 12.03 0.95 8.34
CA GLY A 146 11.29 2.18 8.58
C GLY A 146 10.24 2.48 7.52
N CYS A 147 9.63 1.48 6.90
CA CYS A 147 8.43 1.66 6.09
C CYS A 147 7.18 1.83 6.98
N GLY A 148 6.18 2.53 6.46
CA GLY A 148 4.79 2.41 6.92
C GLY A 148 4.06 1.28 6.18
N ALA A 149 2.77 1.13 6.44
CA ALA A 149 1.93 0.13 5.78
C ALA A 149 0.71 0.76 5.09
N VAL A 150 0.33 0.20 3.95
CA VAL A 150 -0.91 0.51 3.25
C VAL A 150 -1.79 -0.73 3.31
N LEU A 151 -3.01 -0.54 3.81
CA LEU A 151 -3.91 -1.59 4.26
C LEU A 151 -5.23 -1.50 3.48
N VAL A 152 -5.88 -2.64 3.26
CA VAL A 152 -7.20 -2.73 2.61
C VAL A 152 -8.20 -3.62 3.36
N SER A 153 -7.82 -4.17 4.53
CA SER A 153 -8.71 -4.95 5.40
C SER A 153 -8.23 -4.94 6.85
N GLY A 154 -9.13 -5.21 7.79
CA GLY A 154 -8.82 -5.30 9.21
C GLY A 154 -7.82 -6.41 9.54
N ASN A 155 -7.79 -7.50 8.77
CA ASN A 155 -6.78 -8.56 8.94
C ASN A 155 -5.37 -8.10 8.55
N GLU A 156 -5.26 -7.28 7.50
CA GLU A 156 -3.98 -6.64 7.17
C GLU A 156 -3.55 -5.65 8.24
N LEU A 157 -4.50 -4.89 8.83
CA LEU A 157 -4.22 -4.01 9.96
C LEU A 157 -3.70 -4.80 11.16
N LYS A 158 -4.38 -5.88 11.57
CA LYS A 158 -3.92 -6.76 12.66
C LYS A 158 -2.52 -7.30 12.39
N LEU A 159 -2.27 -7.75 11.17
CA LEU A 159 -0.96 -8.28 10.77
C LEU A 159 0.13 -7.21 10.76
N ALA A 160 -0.17 -5.99 10.32
CA ALA A 160 0.75 -4.85 10.35
C ALA A 160 1.13 -4.47 11.79
N LEU A 161 0.14 -4.39 12.67
CA LEU A 161 0.37 -4.13 14.10
C LEU A 161 1.21 -5.26 14.73
N HIS A 162 0.90 -6.51 14.39
CA HIS A 162 1.68 -7.67 14.85
C HIS A 162 3.13 -7.65 14.35
N ALA A 163 3.37 -7.21 13.12
CA ALA A 163 4.71 -7.01 12.55
C ALA A 163 5.45 -5.79 13.13
N GLY A 164 4.80 -4.99 13.99
CA GLY A 164 5.38 -3.85 14.69
C GLY A 164 5.36 -2.53 13.90
N PHE A 165 4.52 -2.40 12.87
CA PHE A 165 4.37 -1.13 12.18
C PHE A 165 3.78 -0.06 13.10
N ASP A 166 4.31 1.15 13.01
CA ASP A 166 3.79 2.32 13.71
C ASP A 166 2.43 2.72 13.11
N PRO A 167 1.33 2.71 13.89
CA PRO A 167 0.00 3.08 13.40
C PRO A 167 -0.06 4.47 12.78
N THR A 168 0.75 5.42 13.28
CA THR A 168 0.83 6.79 12.76
C THR A 168 1.47 6.86 11.37
N ARG A 169 1.96 5.73 10.87
CA ARG A 169 2.55 5.57 9.53
C ARG A 169 1.77 4.60 8.66
N CYS A 170 0.63 4.11 9.14
CA CYS A 170 -0.27 3.23 8.42
C CYS A 170 -1.41 4.02 7.77
N VAL A 171 -1.77 3.64 6.54
CA VAL A 171 -2.91 4.19 5.79
C VAL A 171 -3.85 3.06 5.42
N PHE A 172 -5.07 3.12 5.93
CA PHE A 172 -6.15 2.21 5.65
C PHE A 172 -7.00 2.75 4.49
N ASN A 173 -7.11 2.00 3.40
CA ASN A 173 -8.05 2.33 2.33
C ASN A 173 -9.35 1.61 2.65
N GLY A 174 -10.36 2.40 3.04
CA GLY A 174 -11.67 1.92 3.45
C GLY A 174 -12.31 1.05 2.36
N ASN A 175 -12.87 -0.08 2.78
CA ASN A 175 -13.78 -0.90 1.96
C ASN A 175 -15.24 -0.74 2.43
N GLY A 176 -15.53 0.27 3.28
CA GLY A 176 -16.85 0.50 3.87
C GLY A 176 -17.28 -0.50 4.94
N ILE A 177 -16.41 -1.40 5.41
CA ILE A 177 -16.75 -2.36 6.49
C ILE A 177 -16.59 -1.69 7.85
N LEU A 178 -17.71 -1.50 8.57
CA LEU A 178 -17.74 -0.78 9.84
C LEU A 178 -16.79 -1.37 10.89
N ASP A 179 -16.74 -2.69 11.05
CA ASP A 179 -15.87 -3.36 12.04
C ASP A 179 -14.38 -3.09 11.79
N ASP A 180 -13.97 -3.10 10.52
CA ASP A 180 -12.60 -2.78 10.12
C ASP A 180 -12.27 -1.31 10.38
N LEU A 181 -13.25 -0.42 10.16
CA LEU A 181 -13.12 1.02 10.44
C LEU A 181 -13.07 1.32 11.94
N ILE A 182 -13.80 0.59 12.78
CA ILE A 182 -13.70 0.68 14.25
C ILE A 182 -12.28 0.31 14.68
N LEU A 183 -11.75 -0.81 14.18
CA LEU A 183 -10.37 -1.22 14.47
C LEU A 183 -9.35 -0.17 14.01
N ALA A 184 -9.53 0.40 12.81
CA ALA A 184 -8.67 1.47 12.29
C ALA A 184 -8.71 2.72 13.19
N ALA A 185 -9.90 3.13 13.63
CA ALA A 185 -10.10 4.25 14.55
C ALA A 185 -9.44 4.00 15.91
N GLU A 186 -9.61 2.79 16.46
CA GLU A 186 -9.00 2.36 17.72
C GLU A 186 -7.47 2.35 17.64
N ALA A 187 -6.91 1.84 16.54
CA ALA A 187 -5.47 1.80 16.30
C ALA A 187 -4.87 3.18 16.02
N GLY A 188 -5.68 4.16 15.63
CA GLY A 188 -5.22 5.52 15.32
C GLY A 188 -4.47 5.63 13.99
N VAL A 189 -4.80 4.79 13.02
CA VAL A 189 -4.23 4.87 11.66
C VAL A 189 -4.88 5.98 10.84
N PHE A 190 -4.26 6.35 9.72
CA PHE A 190 -4.92 7.18 8.72
C PHE A 190 -5.96 6.37 7.95
N VAL A 191 -7.07 6.99 7.56
CA VAL A 191 -8.13 6.36 6.75
C VAL A 191 -8.41 7.20 5.51
N ASN A 192 -8.34 6.59 4.33
CA ASN A 192 -8.80 7.24 3.10
C ASN A 192 -10.32 7.18 3.02
N ILE A 193 -10.93 8.29 2.63
CA ILE A 193 -12.36 8.40 2.30
C ILE A 193 -12.48 8.28 0.77
N ASP A 194 -13.16 7.22 0.33
CA ASP A 194 -13.36 6.93 -1.09
C ASP A 194 -14.78 7.30 -1.59
N SER A 195 -15.75 7.43 -0.67
CA SER A 195 -17.14 7.80 -1.00
C SER A 195 -17.87 8.44 0.18
N GLU A 196 -19.05 9.03 -0.06
CA GLU A 196 -19.93 9.57 0.99
C GLU A 196 -20.35 8.48 2.00
N PHE A 197 -20.67 7.29 1.51
CA PHE A 197 -20.98 6.13 2.35
C PHE A 197 -19.80 5.73 3.26
N ASP A 198 -18.59 5.77 2.73
CA ASP A 198 -17.38 5.48 3.51
C ASP A 198 -17.16 6.54 4.61
N LEU A 199 -17.41 7.82 4.31
CA LEU A 199 -17.37 8.90 5.30
C LEU A 199 -18.38 8.68 6.44
N GLU A 200 -19.62 8.30 6.12
CA GLU A 200 -20.65 8.01 7.13
C GLU A 200 -20.21 6.87 8.06
N ASN A 201 -19.66 5.80 7.51
CA ASN A 201 -19.13 4.68 8.30
C ASN A 201 -17.92 5.07 9.13
N ILE A 202 -17.01 5.90 8.62
CA ILE A 202 -15.87 6.44 9.39
C ILE A 202 -16.37 7.26 10.57
N VAL A 203 -17.41 8.09 10.39
CA VAL A 203 -18.02 8.86 11.48
C VAL A 203 -18.67 7.93 12.51
N ALA A 204 -19.37 6.89 12.08
CA ALA A 204 -19.95 5.90 12.99
C ALA A 204 -18.85 5.15 13.78
N ALA A 205 -17.80 4.69 13.10
CA ALA A 205 -16.65 4.04 13.72
C ALA A 205 -15.94 4.95 14.73
N ALA A 206 -15.73 6.23 14.38
CA ALA A 206 -15.13 7.22 15.28
C ALA A 206 -15.94 7.41 16.57
N LYS A 207 -17.28 7.45 16.45
CA LYS A 207 -18.19 7.54 17.62
C LYS A 207 -18.12 6.29 18.48
N ILE A 208 -18.16 5.11 17.87
CA ILE A 208 -18.09 3.82 18.57
C ILE A 208 -16.75 3.68 19.30
N ALA A 209 -15.64 4.00 18.63
CA ALA A 209 -14.30 3.93 19.22
C ALA A 209 -14.00 5.06 20.22
N GLY A 210 -14.85 6.10 20.29
CA GLY A 210 -14.62 7.29 21.12
C GLY A 210 -13.36 8.07 20.74
N LYS A 211 -12.91 7.99 19.47
CA LYS A 211 -11.65 8.56 18.98
C LYS A 211 -11.86 9.40 17.73
N LYS A 212 -11.05 10.45 17.57
CA LYS A 212 -10.95 11.17 16.29
C LYS A 212 -10.14 10.35 15.30
N VAL A 213 -10.62 10.26 14.06
CA VAL A 213 -9.95 9.55 12.97
C VAL A 213 -9.23 10.56 12.08
N ASN A 214 -7.96 10.25 11.73
CA ASN A 214 -7.21 11.04 10.78
C ASN A 214 -7.59 10.61 9.37
N VAL A 215 -8.21 11.49 8.59
CA VAL A 215 -8.72 11.14 7.27
C VAL A 215 -7.92 11.81 6.15
N LEU A 216 -7.89 11.16 4.98
CA LEU A 216 -7.48 11.77 3.72
C LEU A 216 -8.60 11.57 2.69
N LEU A 217 -8.83 12.57 1.85
CA LEU A 217 -9.79 12.44 0.74
C LEU A 217 -9.08 11.83 -0.48
N ARG A 218 -9.62 10.74 -1.02
CA ARG A 218 -9.13 10.18 -2.26
C ARG A 218 -9.71 10.93 -3.45
N ILE A 219 -8.89 11.77 -4.06
CA ILE A 219 -9.28 12.59 -5.21
C ILE A 219 -8.72 11.95 -6.48
N ASN A 220 -9.56 11.75 -7.48
CA ASN A 220 -9.11 11.47 -8.84
C ASN A 220 -8.76 12.81 -9.50
N PRO A 221 -7.47 13.11 -9.77
CA PRO A 221 -7.11 14.36 -10.41
C PRO A 221 -7.68 14.40 -11.83
N ASP A 222 -8.15 15.57 -12.25
CA ASP A 222 -8.59 15.82 -13.63
C ASP A 222 -7.35 16.01 -14.52
N VAL A 223 -6.83 14.89 -15.02
CA VAL A 223 -5.59 14.86 -15.83
C VAL A 223 -5.95 14.92 -17.30
N ASP A 224 -5.20 15.71 -18.08
CA ASP A 224 -5.41 15.81 -19.53
C ASP A 224 -5.36 14.42 -20.20
N PRO A 225 -6.47 13.95 -20.78
CA PRO A 225 -6.55 12.62 -21.40
C PRO A 225 -5.63 12.48 -22.63
N GLN A 226 -5.17 13.58 -23.22
CA GLN A 226 -4.22 13.56 -24.34
C GLN A 226 -2.82 13.10 -23.91
N VAL A 227 -2.45 13.35 -22.65
CA VAL A 227 -1.14 12.99 -22.08
C VAL A 227 -1.14 11.57 -21.53
N LEU A 228 -2.26 11.10 -20.97
CA LEU A 228 -2.40 9.77 -20.36
C LEU A 228 -3.60 9.01 -20.94
N ARG A 229 -3.43 8.46 -22.15
CA ARG A 229 -4.48 7.72 -22.89
C ARG A 229 -5.06 6.50 -22.15
N SER A 230 -4.44 6.04 -21.06
CA SER A 230 -4.86 4.86 -20.29
C SER A 230 -5.67 5.17 -19.03
N ILE A 231 -5.94 6.45 -18.70
CA ILE A 231 -6.60 6.86 -17.45
C ILE A 231 -7.90 7.66 -17.72
N ALA A 232 -8.35 7.76 -18.97
CA ALA A 232 -9.65 8.31 -19.29
C ALA A 232 -10.74 7.26 -19.01
N TRP A 233 -11.61 7.54 -18.03
CA TRP A 233 -12.86 6.80 -17.79
C TRP A 233 -13.99 7.40 -18.62
#